data_AF-N9MX84-F1
#
_entry.id   AF-N9MX84-F1
#
_cell.length_a   1.000
_cell.length_b   1.000
_cell.length_c   1.000
_cell.angle_alpha   90.00
_cell.angle_beta   90.00
_cell.angle_gamma   90.00
#
_symmetry.space_group_name_H-M   'P 1'
#
loop_
_entity.id
_entity.type
_entity.pdbx_description
1 polymer ?
#
loop_
_entity_poly.entity_id
_entity_poly.type
_entity_poly.pdbx_seq_one_letter_code
_entity_poly.pdbx_strand_id
1 'polypeptide(L)'
;MNDFFLANNESLPHVFVDHEIHILQIQVKNLERFAVYANEIKNSLESYSIETITPLIEPQLLNIMGLCSLVTDISPDVFQAHMAQTSAIAELVLKIIQVNDAFFKKEERRNRSRDETDNPSWFYAFAYLVRNGHRHDDLMNLTYGAFLRYLKEAQALERQQIKSYAVATRVANHTDKSGFEKYIKQVD
;
A
#
# COMPACT_ATOMS: atom_id res chain seq x y z
N MET A 1 4.83 -6.30 -8.72
CA MET A 1 5.22 -7.37 -7.77
C MET A 1 4.18 -8.48 -7.82
N ASN A 2 4.61 -9.74 -7.74
CA ASN A 2 3.68 -10.88 -7.61
C ASN A 2 3.17 -11.01 -6.16
N ASP A 3 2.23 -11.91 -5.93
CA ASP A 3 1.55 -12.05 -4.65
C ASP A 3 2.44 -12.65 -3.56
N PHE A 4 3.34 -13.56 -3.94
CA PHE A 4 4.31 -14.19 -3.05
C PHE A 4 5.35 -13.20 -2.55
N PHE A 5 5.84 -12.32 -3.41
CA PHE A 5 6.74 -11.23 -3.03
C PHE A 5 6.13 -10.39 -1.92
N LEU A 6 4.86 -9.99 -2.08
CA LEU A 6 4.14 -9.19 -1.08
C LEU A 6 3.94 -9.96 0.23
N ALA A 7 3.52 -11.22 0.14
CA ALA A 7 3.20 -12.06 1.30
C ALA A 7 4.44 -12.46 2.11
N ASN A 8 5.57 -12.74 1.46
CA ASN A 8 6.81 -13.17 2.09
C ASN A 8 7.64 -12.01 2.67
N ASN A 9 7.20 -10.75 2.49
CA ASN A 9 8.01 -9.57 2.82
C ASN A 9 9.39 -9.63 2.16
N GLU A 10 9.43 -10.05 0.89
CA GLU A 10 10.67 -10.13 0.12
C GLU A 10 11.23 -8.73 -0.17
N SER A 11 12.54 -8.67 -0.32
CA SER A 11 13.29 -7.49 -0.75
C SER A 11 13.74 -7.62 -2.19
N LEU A 12 13.96 -6.50 -2.87
CA LEU A 12 14.46 -6.48 -4.24
C LEU A 12 15.92 -6.01 -4.26
N PRO A 13 16.88 -6.78 -4.83
CA PRO A 13 18.28 -6.38 -4.91
C PRO A 13 18.47 -5.21 -5.88
N HIS A 14 19.30 -4.24 -5.50
CA HIS A 14 19.62 -3.07 -6.31
C HIS A 14 21.09 -2.69 -6.11
N VAL A 15 21.66 -1.96 -7.08
CA VAL A 15 23.03 -1.45 -7.00
C VAL A 15 22.97 0.06 -6.90
N PHE A 16 23.42 0.61 -5.77
CA PHE A 16 23.56 2.05 -5.57
C PHE A 16 25.05 2.41 -5.58
N VAL A 17 25.52 2.99 -6.68
CA VAL A 17 26.92 3.43 -6.88
C VAL A 17 27.91 2.35 -6.42
N ASP A 18 27.92 1.22 -7.11
CA ASP A 18 28.77 0.04 -6.85
C ASP A 18 28.52 -0.69 -5.52
N HIS A 19 27.49 -0.31 -4.75
CA HIS A 19 27.09 -1.02 -3.53
C HIS A 19 25.83 -1.84 -3.77
N GLU A 20 25.90 -3.15 -3.51
CA GLU A 20 24.73 -4.01 -3.46
C GLU A 20 23.89 -3.67 -2.22
N ILE A 21 22.62 -3.37 -2.46
CA ILE A 21 21.64 -3.04 -1.43
C ILE A 21 20.34 -3.80 -1.67
N HIS A 22 19.51 -3.89 -0.64
CA HIS A 22 18.18 -4.47 -0.69
C HIS A 22 17.14 -3.39 -0.48
N ILE A 23 16.14 -3.36 -1.36
CA ILE A 23 14.98 -2.48 -1.21
C ILE A 23 13.84 -3.28 -0.61
N LEU A 24 13.40 -2.85 0.57
CA LEU A 24 12.41 -3.51 1.40
C LEU A 24 11.01 -2.98 1.11
N GLN A 25 10.02 -3.82 1.40
CA GLN A 25 8.63 -3.40 1.48
C GLN A 25 8.34 -2.78 2.84
N ILE A 26 7.55 -1.71 2.88
CA ILE A 26 7.17 -1.07 4.13
C ILE A 26 6.17 -1.97 4.89
N GLN A 27 6.49 -2.27 6.15
CA GLN A 27 5.60 -2.99 7.06
C GLN A 27 4.59 -2.04 7.70
N VAL A 28 3.41 -2.56 8.05
CA VAL A 28 2.31 -1.75 8.62
C VAL A 28 2.76 -1.02 9.89
N LYS A 29 3.54 -1.66 10.78
CA LYS A 29 4.08 -1.03 11.99
C LYS A 29 4.94 0.21 11.76
N ASN A 30 5.54 0.33 10.57
CA ASN A 30 6.41 1.45 10.21
C ASN A 30 5.73 2.44 9.26
N LEU A 31 4.45 2.22 8.92
CA LEU A 31 3.74 2.96 7.89
C LEU A 31 3.62 4.45 8.21
N GLU A 32 3.29 4.82 9.44
CA GLU A 32 3.17 6.23 9.82
C GLU A 32 4.51 6.97 9.69
N ARG A 33 5.59 6.36 10.19
CA ARG A 33 6.94 6.93 10.08
C ARG A 33 7.39 7.05 8.63
N PHE A 34 7.07 6.06 7.81
CA PHE A 34 7.33 6.09 6.37
C PHE A 34 6.54 7.20 5.67
N ALA A 35 5.27 7.36 6.02
CA ALA A 35 4.38 8.35 5.43
C ALA A 35 4.86 9.80 5.66
N VAL A 36 5.49 10.09 6.81
CA VAL A 36 6.08 11.42 7.09
C VAL A 36 7.04 11.86 5.98
N TYR A 37 7.87 10.95 5.47
CA TYR A 37 8.83 11.25 4.41
C TYR A 37 8.26 11.03 3.00
N ALA A 38 7.51 9.93 2.83
CA ALA A 38 7.03 9.50 1.52
C ALA A 38 5.92 10.41 0.96
N ASN A 39 5.09 11.03 1.82
CA ASN A 39 3.99 11.87 1.37
C ASN A 39 4.48 13.12 0.62
N GLU A 40 5.56 13.77 1.08
CA GLU A 40 6.12 14.95 0.40
C GLU A 40 6.59 14.60 -1.02
N ILE A 41 7.25 13.45 -1.18
CA ILE A 41 7.69 12.95 -2.49
C ILE A 41 6.47 12.57 -3.35
N LYS A 42 5.53 11.81 -2.79
CA LYS A 42 4.31 11.34 -3.48
C LYS A 42 3.45 12.51 -3.98
N ASN A 43 3.29 13.56 -3.18
CA ASN A 43 2.46 14.72 -3.48
C ASN A 43 3.13 15.66 -4.49
N SER A 44 4.46 15.70 -4.51
CA SER A 44 5.24 16.56 -5.41
C SER A 44 5.38 16.01 -6.84
N LEU A 45 5.09 14.74 -7.07
CA LEU A 45 5.26 14.07 -8.36
C LEU A 45 3.91 13.84 -9.03
N GLU A 46 3.73 14.26 -10.29
CA GLU A 46 2.55 13.90 -11.10
C GLU A 46 2.62 12.46 -11.63
N SER A 47 3.81 12.05 -12.05
CA SER A 47 4.16 10.70 -12.49
C SER A 47 5.50 10.28 -11.90
N TYR A 48 5.79 8.98 -11.91
CA TYR A 48 7.04 8.43 -11.37
C TYR A 48 7.98 8.05 -12.50
N SER A 49 8.98 8.88 -12.75
CA SER A 49 10.09 8.61 -13.66
C SER A 49 11.37 9.25 -13.14
N ILE A 50 12.52 8.87 -13.68
CA ILE A 50 13.81 9.46 -13.27
C ILE A 50 13.79 10.97 -13.52
N GLU A 51 13.20 11.40 -14.63
CA GLU A 51 13.11 12.80 -15.05
C GLU A 51 12.23 13.62 -14.10
N THR A 52 11.15 13.06 -13.57
CA THR A 52 10.28 13.76 -12.61
C THR A 52 10.84 13.74 -11.19
N ILE A 53 11.60 12.71 -10.83
CA ILE A 53 12.20 12.56 -9.50
C ILE A 53 13.47 13.42 -9.36
N THR A 54 14.30 13.51 -10.39
CA THR A 54 15.61 14.20 -10.33
C THR A 54 15.52 15.63 -9.77
N PRO A 55 14.56 16.49 -10.20
CA PRO A 55 14.42 17.84 -9.66
C PRO A 55 14.04 17.91 -8.18
N LEU A 56 13.53 16.82 -7.59
CA LEU A 56 13.14 16.77 -6.19
C LEU A 56 14.31 16.40 -5.26
N ILE A 57 15.45 15.95 -5.79
CA ILE A 57 16.53 15.41 -4.94
C ILE A 57 17.06 16.44 -3.97
N GLU A 58 17.41 17.63 -4.45
CA GLU A 58 17.95 18.71 -3.62
C GLU A 58 16.89 19.26 -2.63
N PRO A 59 15.68 19.68 -3.06
CA PRO A 59 14.70 20.25 -2.12
C PRO A 59 14.12 19.23 -1.14
N GLN A 60 14.14 17.94 -1.47
CA GLN A 60 13.55 16.86 -0.66
C GLN A 60 14.61 15.90 -0.10
N LEU A 61 15.89 16.29 -0.06
CA LEU A 61 16.99 15.40 0.32
C LEU A 61 16.76 14.73 1.68
N LEU A 62 16.31 15.48 2.68
CA LEU A 62 16.01 14.95 4.01
C LEU A 62 14.91 13.88 3.98
N ASN A 63 13.87 14.10 3.16
CA ASN A 63 12.78 13.14 2.99
C ASN A 63 13.25 11.90 2.24
N ILE A 64 14.12 12.05 1.24
CA ILE A 64 14.72 10.91 0.53
C ILE A 64 15.61 10.09 1.47
N MET A 65 16.42 10.73 2.31
CA MET A 65 17.23 10.05 3.32
C MET A 65 16.36 9.30 4.33
N GLY A 66 15.30 9.95 4.83
CA GLY A 66 14.34 9.33 5.74
C GLY A 66 13.66 8.12 5.11
N LEU A 67 13.27 8.23 3.84
CA LEU A 67 12.71 7.13 3.05
C LEU A 67 13.72 5.96 2.97
N CYS A 68 14.94 6.21 2.50
CA CYS A 68 15.98 5.18 2.36
C CYS A 68 16.25 4.48 3.69
N SER A 69 16.29 5.21 4.80
CA SER A 69 16.55 4.64 6.13
C SER A 69 15.52 3.61 6.60
N LEU A 70 14.31 3.60 6.03
CA LEU A 70 13.22 2.71 6.41
C LEU A 70 13.04 1.52 5.46
N VAL A 71 13.45 1.67 4.21
CA VAL A 71 13.18 0.66 3.16
C VAL A 71 14.41 0.26 2.37
N THR A 72 15.61 0.57 2.88
CA THR A 72 16.86 0.07 2.31
C THR A 72 17.83 -0.30 3.43
N ASP A 73 18.84 -1.11 3.10
CA ASP A 73 19.97 -1.44 3.98
C ASP A 73 21.21 -0.56 3.69
N ILE A 74 21.05 0.53 2.94
CA ILE A 74 22.14 1.48 2.69
C ILE A 74 22.58 2.16 4.00
N SER A 75 23.88 2.22 4.24
CA SER A 75 24.39 2.95 5.40
C SER A 75 24.32 4.47 5.17
N PRO A 76 24.14 5.27 6.24
CA PRO A 76 24.16 6.73 6.13
C PRO A 76 25.44 7.27 5.49
N ASP A 77 26.59 6.68 5.81
CA ASP A 77 27.90 7.11 5.30
C ASP A 77 28.01 6.89 3.78
N VAL A 78 27.54 5.73 3.28
CA VAL A 78 27.52 5.43 1.84
C VAL A 78 26.59 6.40 1.10
N PHE A 79 25.40 6.66 1.63
CA PHE A 79 24.49 7.63 1.02
C PHE A 79 25.12 9.03 1.00
N GLN A 80 25.72 9.46 2.12
CA GLN A 80 26.34 10.78 2.25
C GLN A 80 27.51 10.98 1.27
N ALA A 81 28.34 9.95 1.07
CA ALA A 81 29.45 9.98 0.11
C ALA A 81 28.99 10.15 -1.35
N HIS A 82 27.73 9.81 -1.65
CA HIS A 82 27.18 9.81 -3.00
C HIS A 82 26.01 10.78 -3.21
N MET A 83 25.82 11.77 -2.33
CA MET A 83 24.72 12.76 -2.46
C MET A 83 24.75 13.57 -3.76
N ALA A 84 25.93 13.73 -4.38
CA ALA A 84 26.08 14.41 -5.67
C ALA A 84 25.63 13.56 -6.87
N GLN A 85 25.42 12.25 -6.69
CA GLN A 85 25.02 11.31 -7.75
C GLN A 85 23.50 11.34 -7.95
N THR A 86 22.98 12.46 -8.45
CA THR A 86 21.53 12.69 -8.56
C THR A 86 20.82 11.64 -9.42
N SER A 87 21.42 11.18 -10.52
CA SER A 87 20.83 10.09 -11.34
C SER A 87 20.66 8.79 -10.55
N ALA A 88 21.68 8.38 -9.80
CA ALA A 88 21.63 7.17 -8.98
C ALA A 88 20.60 7.28 -7.85
N ILE A 89 20.47 8.47 -7.25
CA ILE A 89 19.44 8.74 -6.23
C ILE A 89 18.03 8.69 -6.85
N ALA A 90 17.83 9.26 -8.03
CA ALA A 90 16.54 9.20 -8.72
C ALA A 90 16.15 7.77 -9.07
N GLU A 91 17.09 6.96 -9.56
CA GLU A 91 16.89 5.53 -9.84
C GLU A 91 16.53 4.76 -8.56
N LEU A 92 17.25 5.01 -7.46
CA LEU A 92 16.95 4.40 -6.16
C LEU A 92 15.54 4.75 -5.69
N VAL A 93 15.16 6.03 -5.72
CA VAL A 93 13.83 6.48 -5.32
C VAL A 93 12.74 5.88 -6.22
N LEU A 94 12.96 5.84 -7.53
CA LEU A 94 12.04 5.18 -8.46
C LEU A 94 11.86 3.70 -8.09
N LYS A 95 12.95 3.02 -7.73
CA LYS A 95 12.89 1.62 -7.35
C LYS A 95 12.18 1.39 -6.03
N ILE A 96 12.39 2.26 -5.04
CA ILE A 96 11.63 2.28 -3.78
C ILE A 96 10.13 2.45 -4.05
N ILE A 97 9.76 3.37 -4.95
CA ILE A 97 8.36 3.60 -5.34
C ILE A 97 7.77 2.35 -5.97
N GLN A 98 8.50 1.68 -6.87
CA GLN A 98 8.04 0.44 -7.52
C GLN A 98 7.84 -0.72 -6.52
N VAL A 99 8.75 -0.86 -5.55
CA VAL A 99 8.63 -1.88 -4.50
C VAL A 99 7.44 -1.60 -3.58
N ASN A 100 7.22 -0.32 -3.27
CA ASN A 100 6.18 0.16 -2.37
C ASN A 100 4.97 0.75 -3.13
N ASP A 101 4.66 0.21 -4.31
CA ASP A 101 3.61 0.71 -5.21
C ASP A 101 2.26 0.84 -4.50
N ALA A 102 1.92 -0.10 -3.60
CA ALA A 102 0.69 -0.04 -2.81
C ALA A 102 0.54 1.27 -2.02
N PHE A 103 1.64 1.86 -1.55
CA PHE A 103 1.64 3.17 -0.90
C PHE A 103 1.61 4.31 -1.92
N PHE A 104 2.43 4.23 -2.96
CA PHE A 104 2.60 5.32 -3.92
C PHE A 104 1.50 5.38 -4.98
N LYS A 105 0.66 4.36 -5.11
CA LYS A 105 -0.49 4.38 -5.99
C LYS A 105 -1.35 5.59 -5.65
N LYS A 106 -1.59 6.43 -6.66
CA LYS A 106 -2.53 7.53 -6.55
C LYS A 106 -3.92 6.94 -6.65
N GLU A 107 -4.77 7.24 -5.69
CA GLU A 107 -6.18 6.92 -5.84
C GLU A 107 -6.70 7.70 -7.04
N GLU A 108 -7.25 6.97 -8.01
CA GLU A 108 -8.07 7.62 -9.03
C GLU A 108 -9.16 8.38 -8.29
N ARG A 109 -9.29 9.68 -8.55
CA ARG A 109 -10.39 10.51 -8.04
C ARG A 109 -11.69 9.96 -8.61
N ARG A 110 -12.18 8.84 -8.10
CA ARG A 110 -13.58 8.44 -8.24
C ARG A 110 -14.34 9.55 -7.55
N ASN A 111 -15.12 10.31 -8.32
CA ASN A 111 -16.02 11.36 -7.85
C ASN A 111 -16.62 10.96 -6.50
N ARG A 112 -16.03 11.47 -5.40
CA ARG A 112 -16.45 11.16 -4.04
C ARG A 112 -17.67 12.03 -3.76
N SER A 113 -18.83 11.54 -4.17
CA SER A 113 -20.14 12.01 -3.71
C SER A 113 -20.64 11.20 -2.50
N ARG A 114 -19.73 10.54 -1.77
CA ARG A 114 -19.98 9.99 -0.44
C ARG A 114 -19.02 10.66 0.52
N ASP A 115 -19.59 11.18 1.61
CA ASP A 115 -18.93 12.00 2.61
C ASP A 115 -17.50 11.54 2.94
N GLU A 116 -16.61 12.50 3.15
CA GLU A 116 -15.23 12.30 3.62
C GLU A 116 -15.13 11.64 5.00
N THR A 117 -16.25 11.23 5.61
CA THR A 117 -16.34 10.44 6.84
C THR A 117 -16.22 8.93 6.62
N ASP A 118 -16.18 8.44 5.37
CA ASP A 118 -16.24 7.01 5.04
C ASP A 118 -14.88 6.37 4.68
N ASN A 119 -13.77 6.96 5.16
CA ASN A 119 -12.53 6.20 5.28
C ASN A 119 -12.59 5.46 6.62
N PRO A 120 -12.95 4.15 6.64
CA PRO A 120 -12.88 3.39 7.88
C PRO A 120 -11.47 3.54 8.42
N SER A 121 -11.36 4.11 9.63
CA SER A 121 -10.11 4.17 10.39
C SER A 121 -9.36 2.86 10.23
N TRP A 122 -8.04 2.92 10.08
CA TRP A 122 -7.18 1.73 10.04
C TRP A 122 -7.50 0.77 11.21
N PHE A 123 -7.97 1.31 12.34
CA PHE A 123 -8.48 0.54 13.47
C PHE A 123 -9.67 -0.37 13.13
N TYR A 124 -10.62 0.07 12.30
CA TYR A 124 -11.73 -0.78 11.82
C TYR A 124 -11.23 -1.90 10.93
N ALA A 125 -10.28 -1.63 10.03
CA ALA A 125 -9.68 -2.67 9.20
C ALA A 125 -8.96 -3.72 10.05
N PHE A 126 -8.22 -3.28 11.07
CA PHE A 126 -7.59 -4.16 12.04
C PHE A 126 -8.61 -4.98 12.84
N ALA A 127 -9.62 -4.33 13.42
CA ALA A 127 -10.66 -5.00 14.18
C ALA A 127 -11.40 -6.04 13.31
N TYR A 128 -11.65 -5.72 12.05
CA TYR A 128 -12.26 -6.63 11.09
C TYR A 128 -11.40 -7.87 10.85
N LEU A 129 -10.12 -7.70 10.53
CA LEU A 129 -9.21 -8.82 10.30
C LEU A 129 -8.99 -9.66 11.58
N VAL A 130 -8.90 -9.01 12.74
CA VAL A 130 -8.80 -9.70 14.03
C VAL A 130 -10.04 -10.55 14.33
N ARG A 131 -11.24 -10.03 14.05
CA ARG A 131 -12.50 -10.80 14.16
C ARG A 131 -12.53 -12.02 13.23
N ASN A 132 -11.81 -11.97 12.12
CA ASN A 132 -11.66 -13.07 11.17
C ASN A 132 -10.44 -13.97 11.47
N GLY A 133 -9.86 -13.88 12.67
CA GLY A 133 -8.85 -14.82 13.16
C GLY A 133 -7.39 -14.40 12.98
N HIS A 134 -7.12 -13.20 12.45
CA HIS A 134 -5.75 -12.67 12.41
C HIS A 134 -5.31 -12.16 13.80
N ARG A 135 -4.02 -12.28 14.15
CA ARG A 135 -3.48 -11.64 15.36
C ARG A 135 -3.01 -10.23 15.02
N HIS A 136 -3.15 -9.30 15.97
CA HIS A 136 -2.69 -7.92 15.81
C HIS A 136 -1.21 -7.86 15.42
N ASP A 137 -0.35 -8.63 16.10
CA ASP A 137 1.09 -8.66 15.83
C ASP A 137 1.42 -9.15 14.42
N ASP A 138 0.64 -10.10 13.89
CA ASP A 138 0.81 -10.59 12.53
C ASP A 138 0.50 -9.46 11.54
N LEU A 139 -0.63 -8.75 11.74
CA LEU A 139 -1.03 -7.61 10.91
C LEU A 139 0.01 -6.48 10.92
N MET A 140 0.60 -6.20 12.08
CA MET A 140 1.65 -5.18 12.22
C MET A 140 2.94 -5.54 11.47
N ASN A 141 3.23 -6.83 11.30
CA ASN A 141 4.40 -7.32 10.58
C ASN A 141 4.15 -7.60 9.09
N LEU A 142 2.90 -7.54 8.62
CA LEU A 142 2.60 -7.59 7.19
C LEU A 142 3.23 -6.40 6.47
N THR A 143 3.60 -6.59 5.21
CA THR A 143 3.83 -5.48 4.29
C THR A 143 2.53 -4.73 4.08
N TYR A 144 2.60 -3.42 3.85
CA TYR A 144 1.41 -2.62 3.60
C TYR A 144 0.62 -3.13 2.39
N GLY A 145 1.33 -3.57 1.34
CA GLY A 145 0.71 -4.19 0.17
C GLY A 145 -0.02 -5.49 0.48
N ALA A 146 0.55 -6.37 1.32
CA ALA A 146 -0.11 -7.60 1.76
C ALA A 146 -1.33 -7.30 2.64
N PHE A 147 -1.21 -6.36 3.58
CA PHE A 147 -2.32 -5.92 4.44
C PHE A 147 -3.54 -5.46 3.63
N LEU A 148 -3.35 -4.61 2.62
CA LEU A 148 -4.43 -4.15 1.75
C LEU A 148 -5.09 -5.30 0.98
N ARG A 149 -4.30 -6.28 0.53
CA ARG A 149 -4.83 -7.46 -0.16
C ARG A 149 -5.65 -8.34 0.77
N TYR A 150 -5.15 -8.64 1.97
CA TYR A 150 -5.92 -9.41 2.97
C TYR A 150 -7.23 -8.72 3.32
N LEU A 151 -7.22 -7.40 3.54
CA LEU A 151 -8.44 -6.64 3.81
C LEU A 151 -9.45 -6.76 2.65
N LYS A 152 -8.97 -6.57 1.41
CA LYS A 152 -9.82 -6.66 0.22
C LYS A 152 -10.44 -8.04 0.04
N GLU A 153 -9.64 -9.11 0.21
CA GLU A 153 -10.12 -10.48 0.06
C GLU A 153 -11.08 -10.89 1.17
N ALA A 154 -10.81 -10.49 2.42
CA ALA A 154 -11.73 -10.75 3.53
C ALA A 154 -13.09 -10.07 3.29
N GLN A 155 -13.11 -8.81 2.84
CA GLN A 155 -14.35 -8.13 2.44
C GLN A 155 -15.05 -8.79 1.24
N ALA A 156 -14.30 -9.35 0.30
CA ALA A 156 -14.87 -10.07 -0.84
C ALA A 156 -15.56 -11.38 -0.41
N LEU A 157 -14.95 -12.13 0.50
CA LEU A 157 -15.53 -13.33 1.08
C LEU A 157 -16.81 -13.02 1.86
N GLU A 158 -16.84 -11.95 2.65
CA GLU A 158 -18.04 -11.52 3.37
C GLU A 158 -19.17 -11.12 2.42
N ARG A 159 -18.88 -10.34 1.36
CA ARG A 159 -19.87 -10.04 0.31
C ARG A 159 -20.43 -11.32 -0.32
N GLN A 160 -19.58 -12.32 -0.59
CA GLN A 160 -20.01 -13.60 -1.14
C GLN A 160 -20.89 -14.39 -0.16
N GLN A 161 -20.59 -14.37 1.13
CA GLN A 161 -21.42 -14.99 2.17
C GLN A 161 -22.79 -14.33 2.26
N ILE A 162 -22.84 -12.99 2.29
CA ILE A 162 -24.11 -12.23 2.30
C ILE A 162 -24.97 -12.58 1.08
N LYS A 163 -24.37 -12.61 -0.11
CA LYS A 163 -25.07 -13.03 -1.34
C LYS A 163 -25.61 -14.46 -1.22
N SER A 164 -24.82 -15.38 -0.67
CA SER A 164 -25.21 -16.78 -0.50
C SER A 164 -26.41 -16.91 0.45
N TYR A 165 -26.41 -16.20 1.58
CA TYR A 165 -27.53 -16.15 2.52
C TYR A 165 -28.78 -15.51 1.91
N ALA A 166 -28.61 -14.45 1.13
CA ALA A 166 -29.72 -13.79 0.45
C ALA A 166 -30.37 -14.73 -0.59
N VAL A 167 -29.56 -15.47 -1.36
CA VAL A 167 -30.06 -16.48 -2.30
C VAL A 167 -30.81 -17.58 -1.56
N ALA A 168 -30.24 -18.14 -0.48
CA ALA A 168 -30.89 -19.18 0.31
C ALA A 168 -32.24 -18.70 0.90
N THR A 169 -32.28 -17.47 1.42
CA THR A 169 -33.50 -16.85 1.96
C THR A 169 -34.55 -16.66 0.87
N ARG A 170 -34.15 -16.24 -0.33
CA ARG A 170 -35.07 -16.10 -1.47
C ARG A 170 -35.66 -17.45 -1.88
N VAL A 171 -34.83 -18.49 -1.97
CA VAL A 171 -35.28 -19.85 -2.32
C VAL A 171 -36.26 -20.37 -1.27
N ALA A 172 -35.98 -20.16 0.02
CA ALA A 172 -36.84 -20.60 1.12
C ALA A 172 -38.18 -19.84 1.19
N ASN A 173 -38.19 -18.53 0.89
CA ASN A 173 -39.35 -17.65 1.09
C ASN A 173 -40.10 -17.26 -0.19
N HIS A 174 -39.71 -17.79 -1.36
CA HIS A 174 -40.28 -17.44 -2.67
C HIS A 174 -40.36 -15.91 -2.93
N THR A 175 -39.37 -15.15 -2.47
CA THR A 175 -39.38 -13.68 -2.48
C THR A 175 -39.40 -13.10 -3.90
N ASP A 176 -40.02 -11.92 -4.06
CA ASP A 176 -40.05 -11.16 -5.31
C ASP A 176 -38.66 -10.99 -5.93
N LYS A 177 -38.57 -11.29 -7.24
CA LYS A 177 -37.35 -11.21 -8.04
C LYS A 177 -36.82 -9.78 -8.13
N SER A 178 -37.70 -8.78 -8.24
CA SER A 178 -37.31 -7.40 -8.47
C SER A 178 -36.63 -6.76 -7.24
N GLY A 179 -37.17 -7.02 -6.05
CA GLY A 179 -36.59 -6.57 -4.78
C GLY A 179 -35.23 -7.22 -4.49
N PHE A 180 -35.10 -8.51 -4.81
CA PHE A 180 -33.85 -9.24 -4.62
C PHE A 180 -32.70 -8.73 -5.51
N GLU A 181 -32.97 -8.48 -6.79
CA GLU A 181 -31.96 -7.96 -7.72
C GLU A 181 -31.48 -6.56 -7.30
N LYS A 182 -32.35 -5.73 -6.71
CA LYS A 182 -31.96 -4.45 -6.12
C LYS A 182 -31.06 -4.62 -4.89
N TYR A 183 -31.38 -5.56 -4.00
CA TYR A 183 -30.58 -5.84 -2.80
C TYR A 183 -29.16 -6.34 -3.16
N ILE A 184 -29.03 -7.30 -4.08
CA ILE A 184 -27.73 -7.83 -4.48
C ILE A 184 -26.82 -6.73 -5.07
N LYS A 185 -27.38 -5.84 -5.89
CA LYS A 185 -26.64 -4.69 -6.44
C LYS A 185 -26.13 -3.70 -5.40
N GLN A 186 -26.74 -3.66 -4.20
CA GLN A 186 -26.27 -2.80 -3.10
C GLN A 186 -25.12 -3.44 -2.30
N VAL A 187 -24.95 -4.76 -2.42
CA VAL A 187 -23.90 -5.53 -1.74
C VAL A 187 -22.69 -5.77 -2.67
N ASP A 188 -22.82 -5.48 -3.97
CA ASP A 188 -21.73 -5.44 -4.96
C ASP A 188 -20.80 -4.23 -4.77
#